data_AF-A0A1T1ZYE8-F1
#
_entry.id   AF-A0A1T1ZYE8-F1
#
_cell.length_a   1.000
_cell.length_b   1.000
_cell.length_c   1.000
_cell.angle_alpha   90.00
_cell.angle_beta   90.00
_cell.angle_gamma   90.00
#
_symmetry.space_group_name_H-M   'P 1'
#
loop_
_entity.id
_entity.type
_entity.pdbx_description
1 polymer ?
#
loop_
_entity_poly.entity_id
_entity_poly.type
_entity_poly.pdbx_seq_one_letter_code
_entity_poly.pdbx_strand_id
1 'polypeptide(L)'
;MPRSEPTLTVFRNQTFRMLWIATLASNFGGLVQAVGAAWMMTALTSSQSMVALVQASVTLPIMVFSLAAGVFADNYNRRKIMIVAQSFMLLVSVTLAILAYEELLTAPLLLAFTFLIGCGTALHNPSWQASVGDIVTRDELPAAVSVNSMGFNMMRSIGPAAGGLIVAIAGAAAAFAVNALSYVAIIAALFNWRPAMPPRSLPPEPLGPAFAAGLRYVAMSPNLIRVILRGFLFGLSAVAIQALLPLVVRDHLHGGAFGYGLLLGCFGLGAVFGALGNAQFRARFQSEHITRIGFLGFAASSAVLALSDSIVICAIAMLFAGICWVISLSLFNVTMQLSTPRWVVGRVLALYQTGVFGGMAGGSWLWGTLAETFDLQLALLCAAAMLVIGAGVGLLAPLPDSEYLDLAPLNRFKEPYLRLDLRQRSGPIMILVDYDIAQENVPDFLALMSERRRIRIRDGAQQWSLLRDLENPDIWTETYHVPTWVEYVRHNERRTQADRDVTDRLIALHKGEEPVRVHRMIERQTVSKHDDTPLR
;
A
#
# COMPACT_ATOMS: atom_id res chain seq x y z
N MET A 1 -30.45 -7.23 -6.92
CA MET A 1 -29.23 -7.75 -6.29
C MET A 1 -28.63 -8.79 -7.22
N PRO A 2 -27.40 -8.62 -7.74
CA PRO A 2 -26.77 -9.70 -8.48
C PRO A 2 -26.60 -10.88 -7.51
N ARG A 3 -27.14 -12.05 -7.88
CA ARG A 3 -26.97 -13.28 -7.12
C ARG A 3 -25.47 -13.58 -7.09
N SER A 4 -24.83 -13.47 -5.93
CA SER A 4 -23.45 -13.93 -5.76
C SER A 4 -23.40 -15.39 -6.16
N GLU A 5 -22.76 -15.69 -7.29
CA GLU A 5 -22.54 -17.08 -7.68
C GLU A 5 -21.76 -17.80 -6.56
N PRO A 6 -21.98 -19.11 -6.37
CA PRO A 6 -21.24 -19.88 -5.37
C PRO A 6 -19.74 -19.69 -5.56
N THR A 7 -18.99 -19.45 -4.48
CA THR A 7 -17.55 -19.10 -4.52
C THR A 7 -16.68 -20.09 -5.32
N LEU A 8 -17.16 -21.32 -5.51
CA LEU A 8 -16.50 -22.39 -6.26
C LEU A 8 -16.73 -22.33 -7.78
N THR A 9 -17.68 -21.52 -8.30
CA THR A 9 -17.92 -21.43 -9.75
C THR A 9 -16.72 -20.86 -10.51
N VAL A 10 -15.92 -20.01 -9.85
CA VAL A 10 -14.69 -19.43 -10.42
C VAL A 10 -13.68 -20.50 -10.86
N PHE A 11 -13.70 -21.70 -10.26
CA PHE A 11 -12.83 -22.82 -10.67
C PHE A 11 -13.26 -23.49 -11.98
N ARG A 12 -14.44 -23.15 -12.54
CA ARG A 12 -14.85 -23.56 -13.89
C ARG A 12 -14.04 -22.84 -14.95
N ASN A 13 -13.59 -21.61 -14.66
CA ASN A 13 -12.65 -20.90 -15.51
C ASN A 13 -11.28 -21.59 -15.43
N GLN A 14 -10.95 -22.36 -16.47
CA GLN A 14 -9.72 -23.16 -16.54
C GLN A 14 -8.46 -22.28 -16.42
N THR A 15 -8.49 -21.09 -17.01
CA THR A 15 -7.39 -20.11 -16.94
C THR A 15 -7.19 -19.62 -15.51
N PHE A 16 -8.28 -19.24 -14.82
CA PHE A 16 -8.22 -18.85 -13.42
C PHE A 16 -7.67 -19.98 -12.55
N ARG A 17 -8.22 -21.19 -12.67
CA ARG A 17 -7.80 -22.36 -11.88
C ARG A 17 -6.32 -22.67 -12.07
N MET A 18 -5.84 -22.70 -13.31
CA MET A 18 -4.43 -22.97 -13.62
C MET A 18 -3.51 -21.91 -13.01
N LEU A 19 -3.81 -20.63 -13.23
CA LEU A 19 -3.00 -19.53 -12.69
C LEU A 19 -3.06 -19.48 -11.16
N TRP A 20 -4.22 -19.74 -10.55
CA TRP A 20 -4.39 -19.75 -9.10
C TRP A 20 -3.55 -20.86 -8.44
N ILE A 21 -3.60 -22.09 -8.96
CA ILE A 21 -2.78 -23.20 -8.44
C ILE A 21 -1.29 -22.86 -8.56
N ALA A 22 -0.87 -22.32 -9.71
CA ALA A 22 0.52 -21.97 -9.94
C ALA A 22 1.00 -20.83 -9.02
N THR A 23 0.14 -19.84 -8.78
CA THR A 23 0.39 -18.77 -7.81
C THR A 23 0.45 -19.28 -6.37
N LEU A 24 -0.37 -20.27 -5.99
CA LEU A 24 -0.25 -20.88 -4.67
C LEU A 24 1.06 -21.64 -4.51
N ALA A 25 1.46 -22.42 -5.51
CA ALA A 25 2.75 -23.10 -5.51
C ALA A 25 3.91 -22.09 -5.37
N SER A 26 3.87 -20.98 -6.11
CA SER A 26 4.89 -19.92 -6.02
C SER A 26 4.90 -19.22 -4.66
N ASN A 27 3.73 -18.93 -4.07
CA ASN A 27 3.66 -18.38 -2.71
C ASN A 27 4.22 -19.36 -1.66
N PHE A 28 3.93 -20.66 -1.80
CA PHE A 28 4.49 -21.69 -0.94
C PHE A 28 6.02 -21.71 -1.02
N GLY A 29 6.57 -21.75 -2.24
CA GLY A 29 8.01 -21.70 -2.48
C GLY A 29 8.65 -20.47 -1.84
N GLY A 30 8.06 -19.29 -2.03
CA GLY A 30 8.59 -18.04 -1.47
C GLY A 30 8.64 -18.04 0.06
N LEU A 31 7.62 -18.61 0.72
CA LEU A 31 7.61 -18.73 2.18
C LEU A 31 8.64 -19.76 2.68
N VAL A 32 8.78 -20.89 1.98
CA VAL A 32 9.80 -21.90 2.29
C VAL A 32 11.20 -21.29 2.16
N GLN A 33 11.46 -20.51 1.11
CA GLN A 33 12.72 -19.79 0.97
C GLN A 33 12.93 -18.79 2.08
N ALA A 34 11.92 -18.00 2.45
CA ALA A 34 12.06 -16.99 3.51
C ALA A 34 12.48 -17.65 4.84
N VAL A 35 11.89 -18.80 5.18
CA VAL A 35 12.30 -19.59 6.34
C VAL A 35 13.72 -20.12 6.19
N GLY A 36 14.06 -20.70 5.03
CA GLY A 36 15.40 -21.18 4.73
C GLY A 36 16.47 -20.10 4.83
N ALA A 37 16.20 -18.90 4.31
CA ALA A 37 17.14 -17.79 4.31
C ALA A 37 17.35 -17.24 5.72
N ALA A 38 16.28 -17.03 6.48
CA ALA A 38 16.38 -16.54 7.85
C ALA A 38 17.12 -17.54 8.75
N TRP A 39 16.85 -18.84 8.61
CA TRP A 39 17.55 -19.87 9.38
C TRP A 39 19.01 -20.05 8.92
N MET A 40 19.27 -20.09 7.62
CA MET A 40 20.63 -20.21 7.07
C MET A 40 21.53 -19.07 7.56
N MET A 41 20.99 -17.85 7.68
CA MET A 41 21.76 -16.73 8.20
C MET A 41 22.27 -16.99 9.62
N THR A 42 21.48 -17.64 10.48
CA THR A 42 21.91 -18.00 11.84
C THR A 42 23.07 -19.01 11.88
N ALA A 43 23.26 -19.78 10.79
CA ALA A 43 24.38 -20.72 10.64
C ALA A 43 25.60 -20.06 10.00
N LEU A 44 25.41 -19.05 9.14
CA LEU A 44 26.49 -18.34 8.44
C LEU A 44 27.17 -17.27 9.28
N THR A 45 26.51 -16.73 10.31
CA THR A 45 27.07 -15.65 11.13
C THR A 45 26.56 -15.67 12.56
N SER A 46 27.41 -15.22 13.48
CA SER A 46 27.06 -14.91 14.87
C SER A 46 26.45 -13.52 15.03
N SER A 47 26.51 -12.66 14.01
CA SER A 47 26.00 -11.29 14.06
C SER A 47 24.47 -11.27 14.04
N GLN A 48 23.89 -10.74 15.12
CA GLN A 48 22.44 -10.64 15.28
C GLN A 48 21.83 -9.60 14.31
N SER A 49 22.57 -8.53 14.00
CA SER A 49 22.13 -7.54 13.02
C SER A 49 22.02 -8.13 11.62
N MET A 50 22.98 -8.95 11.20
CA MET A 50 22.95 -9.63 9.90
C MET A 50 21.77 -10.59 9.76
N VAL A 51 21.40 -11.30 10.84
CA VAL A 51 20.19 -12.15 10.87
C VAL A 51 18.94 -11.30 10.70
N ALA A 52 18.81 -10.20 11.44
CA ALA A 52 17.66 -9.31 11.35
C ALA A 52 17.56 -8.63 9.97
N LEU A 53 18.70 -8.32 9.34
CA LEU A 53 18.77 -7.73 8.00
C LEU A 53 18.18 -8.63 6.91
N VAL A 54 18.02 -9.94 7.12
CA VAL A 54 17.31 -10.81 6.16
C VAL A 54 15.87 -10.33 5.98
N GLN A 55 15.19 -9.95 7.06
CA GLN A 55 13.84 -9.40 7.01
C GLN A 55 13.83 -8.03 6.30
N ALA A 56 14.85 -7.20 6.54
CA ALA A 56 15.02 -5.94 5.83
C ALA A 56 15.18 -6.15 4.31
N SER A 57 15.99 -7.11 3.89
CA SER A 57 16.21 -7.46 2.48
C SER A 57 14.93 -7.86 1.76
N VAL A 58 13.97 -8.48 2.46
CA VAL A 58 12.66 -8.81 1.86
C VAL A 58 11.76 -7.57 1.75
N THR A 59 11.74 -6.71 2.76
CA THR A 59 10.80 -5.58 2.82
C THR A 59 11.28 -4.33 2.08
N LEU A 60 12.58 -4.09 2.03
CA LEU A 60 13.20 -2.89 1.46
C LEU A 60 12.91 -2.75 -0.04
N PRO A 61 13.00 -3.80 -0.88
CA PRO A 61 12.60 -3.70 -2.28
C PRO A 61 11.13 -3.31 -2.44
N ILE A 62 10.24 -3.87 -1.63
CA ILE A 62 8.80 -3.53 -1.68
C ILE A 62 8.61 -2.06 -1.33
N MET A 63 9.31 -1.54 -0.33
CA MET A 63 9.30 -0.11 0.00
C MET A 63 9.75 0.74 -1.20
N VAL A 64 10.93 0.47 -1.75
CA VAL A 64 11.55 1.27 -2.84
C VAL A 64 10.71 1.23 -4.11
N PHE A 65 10.21 0.04 -4.47
CA PHE A 65 9.49 -0.16 -5.73
C PHE A 65 7.97 -0.01 -5.62
N SER A 66 7.39 0.13 -4.41
CA SER A 66 5.94 0.29 -4.21
C SER A 66 5.31 1.35 -5.12
N LEU A 67 6.01 2.47 -5.32
CA LEU A 67 5.58 3.58 -6.17
C LEU A 67 5.71 3.29 -7.66
N ALA A 68 6.80 2.66 -8.08
CA ALA A 68 7.07 2.37 -9.48
C ALA A 68 6.23 1.19 -10.00
N ALA A 69 6.01 0.19 -9.17
CA ALA A 69 5.39 -1.07 -9.54
C ALA A 69 3.92 -0.92 -9.97
N GLY A 70 3.17 0.01 -9.37
CA GLY A 70 1.81 0.34 -9.80
C GLY A 70 1.77 0.89 -11.23
N VAL A 71 2.73 1.75 -11.58
CA VAL A 71 2.79 2.35 -12.91
C VAL A 71 3.22 1.33 -13.96
N PHE A 72 4.15 0.43 -13.62
CA PHE A 72 4.50 -0.66 -14.52
C PHE A 72 3.27 -1.53 -14.83
N ALA A 73 2.50 -1.91 -13.82
CA ALA A 73 1.28 -2.71 -13.98
C ALA A 73 0.18 -2.00 -14.79
N ASP A 74 0.11 -0.66 -14.72
CA ASP A 74 -0.89 0.14 -15.41
C ASP A 74 -0.50 0.52 -16.84
N ASN A 75 0.80 0.63 -17.15
CA ASN A 75 1.27 1.11 -18.46
C ASN A 75 1.71 0.00 -19.40
N TYR A 76 2.26 -1.09 -18.88
CA TYR A 76 2.84 -2.16 -19.69
C TYR A 76 1.96 -3.41 -19.69
N ASN A 77 2.32 -4.38 -20.55
CA ASN A 77 1.65 -5.66 -20.60
C ASN A 77 1.94 -6.47 -19.32
N ARG A 78 0.92 -6.62 -18.47
CA ARG A 78 0.98 -7.31 -17.16
C ARG A 78 1.57 -8.72 -17.26
N ARG A 79 1.19 -9.49 -18.30
CA ARG A 79 1.76 -10.82 -18.56
C ARG A 79 3.26 -10.78 -18.78
N LYS A 80 3.75 -9.84 -19.60
CA LYS A 80 5.19 -9.70 -19.87
C LYS A 80 5.96 -9.33 -18.60
N ILE A 81 5.43 -8.41 -17.80
CA ILE A 81 6.03 -8.02 -16.52
C ILE A 81 6.14 -9.22 -15.58
N MET A 82 5.05 -9.97 -15.42
CA MET A 82 5.05 -11.14 -14.55
C MET A 82 6.03 -12.22 -15.02
N ILE A 83 6.13 -12.50 -16.33
CA ILE A 83 7.11 -13.45 -16.86
C ILE A 83 8.53 -12.98 -16.58
N VAL A 84 8.86 -11.70 -16.84
CA VAL A 84 10.20 -11.15 -16.58
C VAL A 84 10.55 -11.25 -15.10
N ALA A 85 9.63 -10.84 -14.21
CA ALA A 85 9.84 -10.90 -12.77
C ALA A 85 10.06 -12.34 -12.27
N GLN A 86 9.22 -13.28 -12.73
CA GLN A 86 9.29 -14.69 -12.34
C GLN A 86 10.55 -15.38 -12.88
N SER A 87 10.93 -15.12 -14.13
CA SER A 87 12.19 -15.65 -14.71
C SER A 87 13.42 -15.10 -13.99
N PHE A 88 13.39 -13.83 -13.60
CA PHE A 88 14.45 -13.22 -12.79
C PHE A 88 14.56 -13.89 -11.42
N MET A 89 13.44 -14.05 -10.68
CA MET A 89 13.43 -14.73 -9.39
C MET A 89 13.85 -16.20 -9.49
N LEU A 90 13.46 -16.89 -10.57
CA LEU A 90 13.92 -18.25 -10.87
C LEU A 90 15.45 -18.31 -10.99
N LEU A 91 16.04 -17.47 -11.85
CA LEU A 91 17.48 -17.44 -12.04
C LEU A 91 18.21 -17.15 -10.72
N VAL A 92 17.76 -16.15 -9.98
CA VAL A 92 18.34 -15.75 -8.71
C VAL A 92 18.21 -16.87 -7.66
N SER A 93 17.08 -17.58 -7.61
CA SER A 93 16.85 -18.68 -6.67
C SER A 93 17.63 -19.95 -7.03
N VAL A 94 17.79 -20.26 -8.32
CA VAL A 94 18.65 -21.36 -8.78
C VAL A 94 20.10 -21.09 -8.39
N THR A 95 20.61 -19.89 -8.65
CA THR A 95 21.97 -19.51 -8.25
C THR A 95 22.14 -19.56 -6.73
N LEU A 96 21.16 -19.06 -5.97
CA LEU A 96 21.19 -19.14 -4.50
C LEU A 96 21.20 -20.60 -4.00
N ALA A 97 20.40 -21.49 -4.61
CA ALA A 97 20.36 -22.90 -4.25
C ALA A 97 21.69 -23.60 -4.54
N ILE A 98 22.32 -23.32 -5.70
CA ILE A 98 23.63 -23.87 -6.07
C ILE A 98 24.70 -23.39 -5.10
N LEU A 99 24.79 -22.08 -4.83
CA LEU A 99 25.77 -21.54 -3.89
C LEU A 99 25.60 -22.08 -2.46
N ALA A 100 24.36 -22.31 -2.04
CA ALA A 100 24.07 -22.92 -0.73
C ALA A 100 24.45 -24.41 -0.69
N TYR A 101 24.30 -25.14 -1.80
CA TYR A 101 24.65 -26.56 -1.91
C TYR A 101 26.17 -26.77 -1.97
N GLU A 102 26.89 -25.91 -2.69
CA GLU A 102 28.35 -25.93 -2.79
C GLU A 102 29.05 -25.31 -1.57
N GLU A 103 28.31 -24.91 -0.53
CA GLU A 103 28.82 -24.27 0.68
C GLU A 103 29.62 -22.96 0.42
N LEU A 104 29.41 -22.32 -0.74
CA LEU A 104 30.05 -21.06 -1.14
C LEU A 104 29.29 -19.81 -0.67
N LEU A 105 28.14 -20.00 -0.02
CA LEU A 105 27.26 -18.91 0.38
C LEU A 105 27.79 -18.19 1.62
N THR A 106 27.97 -16.87 1.52
CA THR A 106 28.33 -16.00 2.65
C THR A 106 27.14 -15.17 3.12
N ALA A 107 27.20 -14.64 4.34
CA ALA A 107 26.12 -13.81 4.90
C ALA A 107 25.76 -12.59 4.01
N PRO A 108 26.71 -11.78 3.51
CA PRO A 108 26.37 -10.68 2.59
C PRO A 108 25.75 -11.15 1.27
N LEU A 109 26.21 -12.29 0.72
CA LEU A 109 25.61 -12.86 -0.49
C LEU A 109 24.17 -13.26 -0.25
N LEU A 110 23.86 -13.92 0.87
CA LEU A 110 22.48 -14.29 1.22
C LEU A 110 21.57 -13.05 1.33
N LEU A 111 22.05 -11.95 1.92
CA LEU A 111 21.31 -10.68 1.94
C LEU A 111 21.08 -10.09 0.54
N ALA A 112 22.08 -10.17 -0.34
CA ALA A 112 21.96 -9.70 -1.72
C ALA A 112 20.95 -10.55 -2.52
N PHE A 113 21.01 -11.87 -2.45
CA PHE A 113 20.06 -12.76 -3.13
C PHE A 113 18.64 -12.59 -2.62
N THR A 114 18.44 -12.49 -1.30
CA THR A 114 17.12 -12.23 -0.71
C THR A 114 16.56 -10.87 -1.14
N PHE A 115 17.41 -9.83 -1.23
CA PHE A 115 17.04 -8.53 -1.75
C PHE A 115 16.63 -8.60 -3.24
N LEU A 116 17.41 -9.28 -4.08
CA LEU A 116 17.08 -9.46 -5.49
C LEU A 116 15.73 -10.18 -5.68
N ILE A 117 15.46 -11.23 -4.89
CA ILE A 117 14.17 -11.94 -4.92
C ILE A 117 13.03 -11.02 -4.46
N GLY A 118 13.28 -10.18 -3.45
CA GLY A 118 12.37 -9.12 -3.05
C GLY A 118 12.07 -8.11 -4.17
N CYS A 119 13.07 -7.72 -4.98
CA CYS A 119 12.87 -6.85 -6.15
C CYS A 119 11.93 -7.49 -7.18
N GLY A 120 12.15 -8.77 -7.49
CA GLY A 120 11.26 -9.52 -8.38
C GLY A 120 9.83 -9.60 -7.84
N THR A 121 9.68 -9.83 -6.53
CA THR A 121 8.38 -9.87 -5.85
C THR A 121 7.66 -8.53 -5.91
N ALA A 122 8.39 -7.42 -5.70
CA ALA A 122 7.85 -6.07 -5.76
C ALA A 122 7.33 -5.72 -7.17
N LEU A 123 7.95 -6.25 -8.22
CA LEU A 123 7.50 -6.09 -9.60
C LEU A 123 6.31 -7.03 -9.95
N HIS A 124 6.33 -8.26 -9.44
CA HIS A 124 5.31 -9.28 -9.72
C HIS A 124 3.96 -8.96 -9.07
N ASN A 125 3.94 -8.63 -7.78
CA ASN A 125 2.72 -8.56 -6.97
C ASN A 125 1.64 -7.61 -7.53
N PRO A 126 1.95 -6.34 -7.88
CA PRO A 126 0.94 -5.44 -8.41
C PRO A 126 0.38 -5.87 -9.76
N SER A 127 1.25 -6.43 -10.61
CA SER A 127 0.84 -6.96 -11.92
C SER A 127 -0.10 -8.16 -11.77
N TRP A 128 0.16 -9.04 -10.80
CA TRP A 128 -0.73 -10.15 -10.47
C TRP A 128 -2.09 -9.67 -9.97
N GLN A 129 -2.11 -8.77 -8.97
CA GLN A 129 -3.35 -8.22 -8.40
C GLN A 129 -4.22 -7.56 -9.46
N ALA A 130 -3.62 -6.79 -10.38
CA ALA A 130 -4.34 -6.17 -11.48
C ALA A 130 -4.86 -7.18 -12.52
N SER A 131 -4.12 -8.27 -12.75
CA SER A 131 -4.47 -9.30 -13.74
C SER A 131 -5.67 -10.16 -13.32
N VAL A 132 -6.00 -10.26 -12.02
CA VAL A 132 -7.16 -11.03 -11.55
C VAL A 132 -8.44 -10.56 -12.26
N GLY A 133 -8.63 -9.24 -12.40
CA GLY A 133 -9.78 -8.67 -13.11
C GLY A 133 -9.79 -8.87 -14.62
N ASP A 134 -8.65 -9.20 -15.23
CA ASP A 134 -8.56 -9.54 -16.66
C ASP A 134 -8.89 -11.02 -16.93
N ILE A 135 -8.84 -11.87 -15.90
CA ILE A 135 -9.00 -13.32 -16.00
C ILE A 135 -10.46 -13.74 -15.78
N VAL A 136 -11.16 -13.04 -14.87
CA VAL A 136 -12.52 -13.40 -14.44
C VAL A 136 -13.52 -12.34 -14.88
N THR A 137 -14.77 -12.74 -15.04
CA THR A 137 -15.85 -11.79 -15.35
C THR A 137 -16.14 -10.88 -14.16
N ARG A 138 -16.87 -9.78 -14.39
CA ARG A 138 -17.21 -8.82 -13.33
C ARG A 138 -18.02 -9.45 -12.20
N ASP A 139 -18.87 -10.43 -12.51
CA ASP A 139 -19.71 -11.12 -11.53
C ASP A 139 -18.91 -12.16 -10.71
N GLU A 140 -17.86 -12.74 -11.28
CA GLU A 140 -16.97 -13.71 -10.61
C GLU A 140 -15.88 -13.04 -9.75
N LEU A 141 -15.61 -11.75 -9.98
CA LEU A 141 -14.50 -11.03 -9.34
C LEU A 141 -14.51 -11.09 -7.81
N PRO A 142 -15.62 -10.88 -7.08
CA PRO A 142 -15.64 -10.98 -5.62
C PRO A 142 -15.25 -12.38 -5.12
N ALA A 143 -15.74 -13.43 -5.79
CA ALA A 143 -15.42 -14.81 -5.46
C ALA A 143 -13.94 -15.11 -5.75
N ALA A 144 -13.41 -14.63 -6.87
CA ALA A 144 -12.00 -14.76 -7.23
C ALA A 144 -11.07 -14.08 -6.22
N VAL A 145 -11.41 -12.89 -5.76
CA VAL A 145 -10.68 -12.16 -4.72
C VAL A 145 -10.72 -12.91 -3.38
N SER A 146 -11.89 -13.44 -3.01
CA SER A 146 -12.07 -14.24 -1.79
C SER A 146 -11.20 -15.51 -1.81
N VAL A 147 -11.23 -16.27 -2.91
CA VAL A 147 -10.44 -17.51 -3.07
C VAL A 147 -8.94 -17.24 -3.12
N ASN A 148 -8.48 -16.17 -3.77
CA ASN A 148 -7.09 -15.72 -3.71
C ASN A 148 -6.65 -15.39 -2.29
N SER A 149 -7.47 -14.61 -1.56
CA SER A 149 -7.18 -14.24 -0.17
C SER A 149 -7.09 -15.48 0.73
N MET A 150 -8.02 -16.43 0.57
CA MET A 150 -8.02 -17.68 1.33
C MET A 150 -6.76 -18.50 1.06
N GLY A 151 -6.41 -18.68 -0.22
CA GLY A 151 -5.23 -19.43 -0.62
C GLY A 151 -3.92 -18.82 -0.10
N PHE A 152 -3.78 -17.49 -0.17
CA PHE A 152 -2.62 -16.79 0.39
C PHE A 152 -2.49 -16.98 1.90
N ASN A 153 -3.60 -16.84 2.64
CA ASN A 153 -3.61 -17.03 4.09
C ASN A 153 -3.32 -18.48 4.50
N MET A 154 -3.79 -19.46 3.72
CA MET A 154 -3.48 -20.87 3.90
C MET A 154 -1.98 -21.13 3.70
N MET A 155 -1.39 -20.61 2.62
CA MET A 155 0.05 -20.74 2.39
C MET A 155 0.86 -20.07 3.49
N ARG A 156 0.44 -18.91 4.00
CA ARG A 156 1.12 -18.23 5.12
C ARG A 156 1.16 -19.05 6.41
N SER A 157 0.22 -19.96 6.61
CA SER A 157 0.19 -20.87 7.77
C SER A 157 1.03 -22.13 7.53
N ILE A 158 0.87 -22.76 6.37
CA ILE A 158 1.49 -24.06 6.07
C ILE A 158 2.94 -23.89 5.61
N GLY A 159 3.23 -22.85 4.83
CA GLY A 159 4.52 -22.58 4.20
C GLY A 159 5.67 -22.53 5.20
N PRO A 160 5.59 -21.77 6.30
CA PRO A 160 6.69 -21.71 7.26
C PRO A 160 6.93 -23.03 8.00
N ALA A 161 5.87 -23.75 8.38
CA ALA A 161 6.00 -25.05 9.03
C ALA A 161 6.63 -26.09 8.09
N ALA A 162 6.18 -26.15 6.83
CA ALA A 162 6.77 -26.98 5.81
C ALA A 162 8.21 -26.57 5.50
N GLY A 163 8.49 -25.27 5.43
CA GLY A 163 9.84 -24.75 5.22
C GLY A 163 10.80 -25.11 6.36
N GLY A 164 10.38 -24.97 7.61
CA GLY A 164 11.17 -25.37 8.77
C GLY A 164 11.45 -26.87 8.79
N LEU A 165 10.47 -27.69 8.38
CA LEU A 165 10.66 -29.13 8.21
C LEU A 165 11.65 -29.45 7.08
N ILE A 166 11.50 -28.84 5.90
CA ILE A 166 12.41 -29.02 4.76
C ILE A 166 13.84 -28.65 5.16
N VAL A 167 14.03 -27.51 5.83
CA VAL A 167 15.34 -27.06 6.28
C VAL A 167 15.91 -28.01 7.34
N ALA A 168 15.09 -28.53 8.26
CA ALA A 168 15.53 -29.47 9.28
C ALA A 168 16.01 -30.82 8.72
N ILE A 169 15.38 -31.33 7.65
CA ILE A 169 15.70 -32.65 7.09
C ILE A 169 16.69 -32.61 5.93
N ALA A 170 16.66 -31.55 5.11
CA ALA A 170 17.37 -31.46 3.83
C ALA A 170 18.19 -30.17 3.68
N GLY A 171 18.26 -29.34 4.73
CA GLY A 171 19.04 -28.11 4.74
C GLY A 171 18.40 -26.95 3.95
N ALA A 172 19.01 -25.77 4.06
CA ALA A 172 18.50 -24.55 3.43
C ALA A 172 18.60 -24.57 1.89
N ALA A 173 19.57 -25.27 1.32
CA ALA A 173 19.69 -25.43 -0.14
C ALA A 173 18.45 -26.08 -0.75
N ALA A 174 17.87 -27.09 -0.08
CA ALA A 174 16.62 -27.72 -0.51
C ALA A 174 15.44 -26.73 -0.47
N ALA A 175 15.36 -25.88 0.56
CA ALA A 175 14.33 -24.84 0.63
C ALA A 175 14.43 -23.85 -0.55
N PHE A 176 15.65 -23.46 -0.93
CA PHE A 176 15.90 -22.59 -2.09
C PHE A 176 15.55 -23.28 -3.42
N ALA A 177 15.87 -24.56 -3.56
CA ALA A 177 15.52 -25.37 -4.73
C ALA A 177 14.00 -25.55 -4.89
N VAL A 178 13.28 -25.76 -3.78
CA VAL A 178 11.81 -25.82 -3.77
C VAL A 178 11.21 -24.50 -4.29
N ASN A 179 11.75 -23.36 -3.87
CA ASN A 179 11.30 -22.08 -4.40
C ASN A 179 11.60 -21.91 -5.89
N ALA A 180 12.82 -22.25 -6.32
CA ALA A 180 13.17 -22.23 -7.73
C ALA A 180 12.20 -23.06 -8.58
N LEU A 181 11.90 -24.30 -8.17
CA LEU A 181 10.95 -25.16 -8.87
C LEU A 181 9.53 -24.57 -8.91
N SER A 182 9.11 -23.89 -7.84
CA SER A 182 7.80 -23.25 -7.77
C SER A 182 7.60 -22.17 -8.83
N TYR A 183 8.67 -21.45 -9.20
CA TYR A 183 8.61 -20.42 -10.25
C TYR A 183 8.39 -21.01 -11.64
N VAL A 184 8.88 -22.22 -11.91
CA VAL A 184 8.65 -22.89 -13.20
C VAL A 184 7.15 -23.10 -13.45
N ALA A 185 6.40 -23.49 -12.40
CA ALA A 185 4.96 -23.72 -12.51
C ALA A 185 4.19 -22.45 -12.92
N ILE A 186 4.48 -21.31 -12.29
CA ILE A 186 3.82 -20.04 -12.62
C ILE A 186 4.27 -19.47 -13.96
N ILE A 187 5.54 -19.63 -14.32
CA ILE A 187 6.04 -19.22 -15.65
C ILE A 187 5.31 -20.01 -16.75
N ALA A 188 5.19 -21.34 -16.62
CA ALA A 188 4.47 -22.18 -17.57
C ALA A 188 2.99 -21.77 -17.68
N ALA A 189 2.32 -21.53 -16.55
CA ALA A 189 0.93 -21.07 -16.54
C ALA A 189 0.76 -19.70 -17.23
N LEU A 190 1.70 -18.77 -17.02
CA LEU A 190 1.71 -17.45 -17.67
C LEU A 190 1.97 -17.54 -19.18
N PHE A 191 2.79 -18.48 -19.65
CA PHE A 191 2.99 -18.69 -21.09
C PHE A 191 1.72 -19.18 -21.78
N ASN A 192 0.91 -19.98 -21.10
CA ASN A 192 -0.35 -20.49 -21.65
C ASN A 192 -1.50 -19.45 -21.61
N TRP A 193 -1.40 -18.45 -20.74
CA TRP A 193 -2.39 -17.39 -20.65
C TRP A 193 -2.21 -16.31 -21.73
N ARG A 194 -3.32 -15.87 -22.35
CA ARG A 194 -3.34 -14.76 -23.32
C ARG A 194 -4.39 -13.72 -22.90
N PRO A 195 -3.99 -12.60 -22.26
CA PRO A 195 -4.94 -11.57 -21.85
C PRO A 195 -5.55 -10.84 -23.05
N ALA A 196 -6.86 -10.66 -23.04
CA ALA A 196 -7.55 -9.74 -23.94
C ALA A 196 -7.36 -8.31 -23.42
N MET A 197 -6.65 -7.46 -24.16
CA MET A 197 -6.42 -6.07 -23.77
C MET A 197 -7.49 -5.16 -24.36
N PRO A 198 -8.37 -4.53 -23.56
CA PRO A 198 -9.25 -3.50 -24.07
C PRO A 198 -8.44 -2.24 -24.48
N PRO A 199 -8.84 -1.55 -25.56
CA PRO A 199 -8.18 -0.32 -25.99
C PRO A 199 -8.31 0.78 -24.93
N ARG A 200 -7.21 1.47 -24.63
CA ARG A 200 -7.18 2.59 -23.67
C ARG A 200 -7.81 3.83 -24.31
N SER A 201 -8.75 4.46 -23.61
CA SER A 201 -9.45 5.68 -24.06
C SER A 201 -8.70 6.98 -23.77
N LEU A 202 -7.70 6.97 -22.87
CA LEU A 202 -6.92 8.14 -22.47
C LEU A 202 -5.42 7.84 -22.42
N PRO A 203 -4.55 8.82 -22.74
CA PRO A 203 -3.11 8.69 -22.56
C PRO A 203 -2.76 8.51 -21.08
N PRO A 204 -1.79 7.64 -20.75
CA PRO A 204 -1.32 7.51 -19.38
C PRO A 204 -0.80 8.82 -18.80
N GLU A 205 -1.05 9.05 -17.52
CA GLU A 205 -0.51 10.21 -16.82
C GLU A 205 0.99 10.03 -16.57
N PRO A 206 1.83 11.05 -16.86
CA PRO A 206 3.27 10.97 -16.60
C PRO A 206 3.56 10.82 -15.09
N LEU A 207 4.56 9.99 -14.79
CA LEU A 207 4.96 9.56 -13.44
C LEU A 207 5.19 10.69 -12.44
N GLY A 208 5.99 11.68 -12.83
CA GLY A 208 6.39 12.78 -11.95
C GLY A 208 5.20 13.61 -11.45
N PRO A 209 4.39 14.21 -12.35
CA PRO A 209 3.22 14.98 -11.97
C PRO A 209 2.19 14.18 -11.16
N ALA A 210 1.98 12.91 -11.53
CA ALA A 210 1.11 11.99 -10.80
C ALA A 210 1.58 11.74 -9.36
N PHE A 211 2.89 11.56 -9.16
CA PHE A 211 3.48 11.38 -7.83
C PHE A 211 3.37 12.65 -6.98
N ALA A 212 3.72 13.80 -7.55
CA ALA A 212 3.61 15.09 -6.88
C ALA A 212 2.16 15.37 -6.43
N ALA A 213 1.17 15.01 -7.25
CA ALA A 213 -0.24 15.12 -6.89
C ALA A 213 -0.61 14.22 -5.69
N GLY A 214 -0.15 12.97 -5.67
CA GLY A 214 -0.38 12.05 -4.55
C GLY A 214 0.29 12.51 -3.25
N LEU A 215 1.55 12.93 -3.32
CA LEU A 215 2.30 13.44 -2.16
C LEU A 215 1.66 14.71 -1.60
N ARG A 216 1.28 15.65 -2.47
CA ARG A 216 0.57 16.87 -2.07
C ARG A 216 -0.77 16.54 -1.40
N TYR A 217 -1.51 15.58 -1.96
CA TYR A 217 -2.79 15.14 -1.38
C TYR A 217 -2.61 14.61 0.04
N VAL A 218 -1.62 13.74 0.27
CA VAL A 218 -1.30 13.20 1.60
C VAL A 218 -0.84 14.32 2.54
N ALA A 219 0.09 15.18 2.11
CA ALA A 219 0.63 16.26 2.92
C ALA A 219 -0.45 17.25 3.39
N MET A 220 -1.52 17.42 2.61
CA MET A 220 -2.65 18.30 2.94
C MET A 220 -3.79 17.58 3.66
N SER A 221 -3.66 16.27 3.92
CA SER A 221 -4.68 15.43 4.55
C SER A 221 -4.17 14.87 5.89
N PRO A 222 -4.41 15.58 7.03
CA PRO A 222 -3.94 15.15 8.35
C PRO A 222 -4.38 13.73 8.74
N ASN A 223 -5.56 13.31 8.28
CA ASN A 223 -6.08 11.96 8.49
C ASN A 223 -5.18 10.89 7.87
N LEU A 224 -4.72 11.11 6.64
CA LEU A 224 -3.86 10.17 5.94
C LEU A 224 -2.47 10.12 6.57
N ILE A 225 -1.92 11.28 6.96
CA ILE A 225 -0.64 11.35 7.68
C ILE A 225 -0.70 10.54 8.97
N ARG A 226 -1.79 10.66 9.75
CA ARG A 226 -2.00 9.87 10.97
C ARG A 226 -1.97 8.37 10.68
N VAL A 227 -2.72 7.90 9.68
CA VAL A 227 -2.76 6.46 9.35
C VAL A 227 -1.38 5.96 8.87
N ILE A 228 -0.67 6.73 8.04
CA ILE A 228 0.68 6.38 7.57
C ILE A 228 1.66 6.34 8.73
N LEU A 229 1.65 7.32 9.63
CA LEU A 229 2.50 7.35 10.81
C LEU A 229 2.22 6.15 11.73
N ARG A 230 0.94 5.82 11.96
CA ARG A 230 0.52 4.65 12.74
C ARG A 230 0.99 3.35 12.10
N GLY A 231 0.85 3.23 10.79
CA GLY A 231 1.35 2.11 10.02
C GLY A 231 2.87 1.98 10.08
N PHE A 232 3.59 3.10 9.97
CA PHE A 232 5.05 3.16 10.11
C PHE A 232 5.49 2.72 11.51
N LEU A 233 4.91 3.28 12.57
CA LEU A 233 5.23 2.91 13.95
C LEU A 233 4.92 1.43 14.23
N PHE A 234 3.77 0.93 13.76
CA PHE A 234 3.45 -0.48 13.88
C PHE A 234 4.46 -1.34 13.14
N GLY A 235 4.77 -1.04 11.87
CA GLY A 235 5.76 -1.77 11.08
C GLY A 235 7.15 -1.73 11.71
N LEU A 236 7.57 -0.57 12.21
CA LEU A 236 8.86 -0.33 12.86
C LEU A 236 9.03 -1.20 14.11
N SER A 237 8.01 -1.29 14.98
CA SER A 237 8.13 -2.06 16.21
C SER A 237 7.75 -3.52 16.04
N ALA A 238 6.68 -3.83 15.30
CA ALA A 238 6.15 -5.19 15.17
C ALA A 238 7.06 -6.11 14.34
N VAL A 239 7.90 -5.56 13.46
CA VAL A 239 8.86 -6.35 12.69
C VAL A 239 9.92 -7.02 13.59
N ALA A 240 10.14 -6.52 14.82
CA ALA A 240 11.09 -7.09 15.77
C ALA A 240 10.89 -8.60 15.96
N ILE A 241 9.62 -9.03 16.09
CA ILE A 241 9.30 -10.46 16.21
C ILE A 241 9.80 -11.21 14.99
N GLN A 242 9.42 -10.82 13.76
CA GLN A 242 9.81 -11.56 12.55
C GLN A 242 11.32 -11.52 12.29
N ALA A 243 11.97 -10.38 12.54
CA ALA A 243 13.39 -10.20 12.28
C ALA A 243 14.28 -10.95 13.29
N LEU A 244 13.87 -11.03 14.56
CA LEU A 244 14.66 -11.63 15.63
C LEU A 244 14.22 -13.06 15.99
N LEU A 245 13.09 -13.55 15.48
CA LEU A 245 12.59 -14.89 15.80
C LEU A 245 13.60 -16.03 15.58
N PRO A 246 14.41 -16.05 14.50
CA PRO A 246 15.43 -17.10 14.34
C PRO A 246 16.42 -17.12 15.50
N LEU A 247 16.80 -15.94 16.01
CA LEU A 247 17.69 -15.79 17.17
C LEU A 247 17.00 -16.24 18.45
N VAL A 248 15.73 -15.86 18.67
CA VAL A 248 14.95 -16.31 19.84
C VAL A 248 14.88 -17.84 19.89
N VAL A 249 14.63 -18.47 18.74
CA VAL A 249 14.54 -19.93 18.67
C VAL A 249 15.89 -20.59 18.95
N ARG A 250 16.97 -20.09 18.36
CA ARG A 250 18.32 -20.66 18.52
C ARG A 250 18.87 -20.43 19.93
N ASP A 251 18.77 -19.19 20.43
CA ASP A 251 19.53 -18.72 21.59
C ASP A 251 18.73 -18.86 22.91
N HIS A 252 17.41 -18.59 22.91
CA HIS A 252 16.57 -18.71 24.12
C HIS A 252 15.85 -20.07 24.20
N LEU A 253 15.19 -20.50 23.12
CA LEU A 253 14.39 -21.73 23.13
C LEU A 253 15.21 -22.99 22.85
N HIS A 254 16.49 -22.84 22.50
CA HIS A 254 17.39 -23.92 22.10
C HIS A 254 16.79 -24.87 21.04
N GLY A 255 15.97 -24.32 20.16
CA GLY A 255 15.27 -25.02 19.09
C GLY A 255 16.05 -25.01 17.78
N GLY A 256 15.62 -25.88 16.85
CA GLY A 256 16.14 -25.92 15.47
C GLY A 256 15.22 -25.25 14.45
N ALA A 257 15.53 -25.44 13.16
CA ALA A 257 14.76 -24.92 12.03
C ALA A 257 13.27 -25.33 12.07
N PHE A 258 12.98 -26.54 12.56
CA PHE A 258 11.60 -27.00 12.75
C PHE A 258 10.84 -26.15 13.78
N GLY A 259 11.47 -25.83 14.93
CA GLY A 259 10.88 -24.97 15.95
C GLY A 259 10.60 -23.56 15.43
N TYR A 260 11.54 -23.01 14.64
CA TYR A 260 11.35 -21.73 13.96
C TYR A 260 10.18 -21.75 12.96
N GLY A 261 10.13 -22.77 12.10
CA GLY A 261 9.02 -22.96 11.17
C GLY A 261 7.67 -23.16 11.87
N LEU A 262 7.64 -23.88 12.99
CA LEU A 262 6.44 -24.09 13.80
C LEU A 262 5.90 -22.78 14.38
N LEU A 263 6.77 -21.96 14.99
CA LEU A 263 6.37 -20.65 15.54
C LEU A 263 5.85 -19.70 14.46
N LEU A 264 6.49 -19.67 13.29
CA LEU A 264 5.97 -18.92 12.13
C LEU A 264 4.66 -19.51 11.60
N GLY A 265 4.49 -20.83 11.63
CA GLY A 265 3.24 -21.49 11.29
C GLY A 265 2.09 -21.08 12.22
N CYS A 266 2.35 -21.01 13.53
CA CYS A 266 1.41 -20.49 14.53
C CYS A 266 1.06 -19.02 14.26
N PHE A 267 2.05 -18.19 13.91
CA PHE A 267 1.81 -16.82 13.47
C PHE A 267 0.91 -16.75 12.24
N GLY A 268 1.17 -17.56 11.22
CA GLY A 268 0.34 -17.66 10.03
C GLY A 268 -1.10 -18.09 10.35
N LEU A 269 -1.29 -19.08 11.22
CA LEU A 269 -2.60 -19.54 11.69
C LEU A 269 -3.36 -18.43 12.41
N GLY A 270 -2.71 -17.71 13.32
CA GLY A 270 -3.27 -16.53 13.96
C GLY A 270 -3.69 -15.48 12.93
N ALA A 271 -2.89 -15.28 11.90
CA ALA A 271 -3.16 -14.36 10.81
C ALA A 271 -4.42 -14.75 10.01
N VAL A 272 -4.69 -16.05 9.81
CA VAL A 272 -5.95 -16.57 9.23
C VAL A 272 -7.14 -16.22 10.13
N PHE A 273 -7.05 -16.49 11.43
CA PHE A 273 -8.13 -16.17 12.38
C PHE A 273 -8.42 -14.66 12.43
N GLY A 274 -7.38 -13.83 12.42
CA GLY A 274 -7.50 -12.38 12.34
C GLY A 274 -8.21 -11.92 11.07
N ALA A 275 -7.92 -12.54 9.92
CA ALA A 275 -8.59 -12.24 8.66
C ALA A 275 -10.09 -12.60 8.68
N LEU A 276 -10.43 -13.78 9.21
CA LEU A 276 -11.82 -14.25 9.32
C LEU A 276 -12.66 -13.42 10.30
N GLY A 277 -12.07 -13.02 11.43
CA GLY A 277 -12.75 -12.20 12.45
C GLY A 277 -12.88 -10.71 12.08
N ASN A 278 -12.14 -10.24 11.06
CA ASN A 278 -11.98 -8.82 10.75
C ASN A 278 -13.31 -8.07 10.50
N ALA A 279 -14.28 -8.72 9.85
CA ALA A 279 -15.60 -8.12 9.63
C ALA A 279 -16.39 -7.93 10.94
N GLN A 280 -16.32 -8.91 11.84
CA GLN A 280 -17.01 -8.88 13.13
C GLN A 280 -16.40 -7.84 14.07
N PHE A 281 -15.07 -7.74 14.12
CA PHE A 281 -14.38 -6.73 14.92
C PHE A 281 -14.75 -5.31 14.48
N ARG A 282 -14.76 -5.05 13.16
CA ARG A 282 -15.12 -3.73 12.61
C ARG A 282 -16.60 -3.37 12.78
N ALA A 283 -17.49 -4.35 12.84
CA ALA A 283 -18.90 -4.08 13.10
C ALA A 283 -19.17 -3.71 14.57
N ARG A 284 -18.31 -4.14 15.50
CA ARG A 284 -18.53 -4.02 16.94
C ARG A 284 -17.68 -2.97 17.63
N PHE A 285 -16.52 -2.63 17.08
CA PHE A 285 -15.56 -1.72 17.69
C PHE A 285 -15.15 -0.60 16.73
N GLN A 286 -14.89 0.59 17.29
CA GLN A 286 -14.30 1.70 16.54
C GLN A 286 -12.89 1.37 16.04
N SER A 287 -12.48 2.03 14.96
CA SER A 287 -11.18 1.79 14.32
C SER A 287 -10.02 1.99 15.32
N GLU A 288 -10.10 3.04 16.13
CA GLU A 288 -9.08 3.35 17.13
C GLU A 288 -8.95 2.24 18.20
N HIS A 289 -10.07 1.70 18.68
CA HIS A 289 -10.07 0.63 19.68
C HIS A 289 -9.42 -0.64 19.13
N ILE A 290 -9.75 -1.01 17.90
CA ILE A 290 -9.17 -2.17 17.21
C ILE A 290 -7.65 -2.01 17.08
N THR A 291 -7.18 -0.83 16.65
CA THR A 291 -5.74 -0.56 16.52
C THR A 291 -5.05 -0.61 17.88
N ARG A 292 -5.59 -0.01 18.94
CA ARG A 292 -4.97 -0.06 20.27
C ARG A 292 -4.83 -1.49 20.79
N ILE A 293 -5.88 -2.30 20.66
CA ILE A 293 -5.85 -3.72 21.03
C ILE A 293 -4.79 -4.45 20.20
N GLY A 294 -4.69 -4.16 18.90
CA GLY A 294 -3.66 -4.72 18.04
C GLY A 294 -2.23 -4.39 18.48
N PHE A 295 -1.95 -3.13 18.84
CA PHE A 295 -0.64 -2.74 19.36
C PHE A 295 -0.33 -3.40 20.71
N LEU A 296 -1.28 -3.37 21.65
CA LEU A 296 -1.08 -3.93 22.99
C LEU A 296 -0.96 -5.46 22.96
N GLY A 297 -1.76 -6.14 22.15
CA GLY A 297 -1.68 -7.59 21.98
C GLY A 297 -0.36 -8.03 21.33
N PHE A 298 0.14 -7.25 20.36
CA PHE A 298 1.45 -7.50 19.76
C PHE A 298 2.58 -7.19 20.76
N ALA A 299 2.46 -6.14 21.57
CA ALA A 299 3.42 -5.80 22.63
C ALA A 299 3.52 -6.93 23.67
N ALA A 300 2.37 -7.44 24.12
CA ALA A 300 2.31 -8.57 25.04
C ALA A 300 2.96 -9.81 24.44
N SER A 301 2.69 -10.10 23.16
CA SER A 301 3.31 -11.23 22.46
C SER A 301 4.84 -11.09 22.37
N SER A 302 5.33 -9.88 22.06
CA SER A 302 6.77 -9.57 22.03
C SER A 302 7.42 -9.73 23.40
N ALA A 303 6.75 -9.26 24.47
CA ALA A 303 7.24 -9.43 25.83
C ALA A 303 7.26 -10.90 26.27
N VAL A 304 6.25 -11.69 25.89
CA VAL A 304 6.24 -13.14 26.16
C VAL A 304 7.40 -13.84 25.44
N LEU A 305 7.66 -13.51 24.17
CA LEU A 305 8.82 -14.07 23.46
C LEU A 305 10.16 -13.69 24.11
N ALA A 306 10.24 -12.52 24.73
CA ALA A 306 11.45 -12.07 25.42
C ALA A 306 11.68 -12.78 26.76
N LEU A 307 10.60 -13.17 27.46
CA LEU A 307 10.65 -13.64 28.85
C LEU A 307 10.43 -15.14 29.03
N SER A 308 9.93 -15.83 28.00
CA SER A 308 9.53 -17.24 28.10
C SER A 308 10.51 -18.18 27.41
N ASP A 309 10.93 -19.22 28.13
CA ASP A 309 11.76 -20.32 27.60
C ASP A 309 10.92 -21.48 27.04
N SER A 310 9.58 -21.44 27.20
CA SER A 310 8.69 -22.50 26.72
C SER A 310 8.25 -22.27 25.27
N ILE A 311 8.58 -23.21 24.39
CA ILE A 311 8.13 -23.18 22.98
C ILE A 311 6.61 -23.15 22.84
N VAL A 312 5.87 -23.79 23.75
CA VAL A 312 4.40 -23.82 23.70
C VAL A 312 3.81 -22.45 24.03
N ILE A 313 4.36 -21.78 25.05
CA ILE A 313 3.94 -20.42 25.42
C ILE A 313 4.26 -19.45 24.28
N CYS A 314 5.46 -19.55 23.69
CA CYS A 314 5.84 -18.76 22.53
C CYS A 314 4.96 -19.05 21.31
N ALA A 315 4.55 -20.30 21.08
CA ALA A 315 3.63 -20.65 19.99
C ALA A 315 2.25 -20.00 20.14
N ILE A 316 1.71 -19.98 21.37
CA ILE A 316 0.44 -19.30 21.68
C ILE A 316 0.60 -17.79 21.48
N ALA A 317 1.70 -17.20 21.96
CA ALA A 317 2.00 -15.78 21.75
C ALA A 317 2.10 -15.43 20.26
N MET A 318 2.75 -16.26 19.44
CA MET A 318 2.85 -16.06 17.99
C MET A 318 1.48 -16.11 17.30
N LEU A 319 0.57 -16.98 17.75
CA LEU A 319 -0.80 -17.01 17.26
C LEU A 319 -1.53 -15.68 17.54
N PHE A 320 -1.42 -15.13 18.75
CA PHE A 320 -2.01 -13.82 19.06
C PHE A 320 -1.33 -12.67 18.29
N ALA A 321 0.00 -12.72 18.13
CA ALA A 321 0.74 -11.77 17.32
C ALA A 321 0.24 -11.75 15.87
N GLY A 322 -0.02 -12.93 15.28
CA GLY A 322 -0.57 -13.07 13.93
C GLY A 322 -1.96 -12.45 13.78
N ILE A 323 -2.84 -12.65 14.76
CA ILE A 323 -4.17 -12.02 14.80
C ILE A 323 -4.02 -10.49 14.81
N CYS A 324 -3.22 -9.97 15.74
CA CYS A 324 -3.00 -8.53 15.93
C CYS A 324 -2.37 -7.88 14.69
N TRP A 325 -1.43 -8.58 14.05
CA TRP A 325 -0.78 -8.16 12.80
C TRP A 325 -1.79 -7.92 11.68
N VAL A 326 -2.63 -8.92 11.39
CA VAL A 326 -3.58 -8.85 10.28
C VAL A 326 -4.68 -7.84 10.54
N ILE A 327 -5.24 -7.83 11.74
CA ILE A 327 -6.30 -6.89 12.09
C ILE A 327 -5.80 -5.45 11.96
N SER A 328 -4.61 -5.15 12.49
CA SER A 328 -4.04 -3.79 12.44
C SER A 328 -3.72 -3.34 11.01
N LEU A 329 -2.96 -4.14 10.25
CA LEU A 329 -2.58 -3.77 8.89
C LEU A 329 -3.77 -3.74 7.92
N SER A 330 -4.74 -4.65 8.09
CA SER A 330 -5.95 -4.63 7.28
C SER A 330 -6.80 -3.40 7.56
N LEU A 331 -6.92 -3.01 8.84
CA LEU A 331 -7.63 -1.80 9.22
C LEU A 331 -6.98 -0.57 8.61
N PHE A 332 -5.66 -0.39 8.77
CA PHE A 332 -4.94 0.73 8.16
C PHE A 332 -5.15 0.78 6.65
N ASN A 333 -5.01 -0.36 5.97
CA ASN A 333 -5.17 -0.42 4.53
C ASN A 333 -6.59 -0.02 4.10
N VAL A 334 -7.63 -0.50 4.80
CA VAL A 334 -9.02 -0.14 4.51
C VAL A 334 -9.31 1.32 4.83
N THR A 335 -8.84 1.84 5.97
CA THR A 335 -8.98 3.27 6.31
C THR A 335 -8.31 4.15 5.26
N MET A 336 -7.10 3.79 4.79
CA MET A 336 -6.45 4.50 3.69
C MET A 336 -7.30 4.49 2.41
N GLN A 337 -7.90 3.35 2.05
CA GLN A 337 -8.74 3.26 0.85
C GLN A 337 -10.02 4.10 0.97
N LEU A 338 -10.69 4.04 2.11
CA LEU A 338 -11.97 4.73 2.32
C LEU A 338 -11.80 6.24 2.53
N SER A 339 -10.68 6.67 3.10
CA SER A 339 -10.36 8.09 3.28
C SER A 339 -9.72 8.73 2.05
N THR A 340 -9.67 8.04 0.90
CA THR A 340 -9.02 8.54 -0.31
C THR A 340 -9.93 8.49 -1.54
N PRO A 341 -10.04 9.59 -2.31
CA PRO A 341 -10.78 9.61 -3.56
C PRO A 341 -10.20 8.64 -4.61
N ARG A 342 -11.08 8.08 -5.45
CA ARG A 342 -10.72 7.08 -6.49
C ARG A 342 -9.62 7.53 -7.43
N TRP A 343 -9.50 8.82 -7.72
CA TRP A 343 -8.50 9.36 -8.65
C TRP A 343 -7.07 9.34 -8.10
N VAL A 344 -6.89 9.29 -6.77
CA VAL A 344 -5.56 9.33 -6.11
C VAL A 344 -5.28 8.11 -5.22
N VAL A 345 -6.27 7.24 -5.01
CA VAL A 345 -6.18 6.07 -4.11
C VAL A 345 -4.94 5.20 -4.33
N GLY A 346 -4.59 4.89 -5.58
CA GLY A 346 -3.42 4.05 -5.88
C GLY A 346 -2.10 4.67 -5.40
N ARG A 347 -1.95 5.99 -5.55
CA ARG A 347 -0.74 6.74 -5.16
C ARG A 347 -0.62 6.87 -3.65
N VAL A 348 -1.76 7.14 -3.01
CA VAL A 348 -1.85 7.23 -1.56
C VAL A 348 -1.58 5.86 -0.91
N LEU A 349 -2.11 4.78 -1.49
CA LEU A 349 -1.79 3.42 -1.05
C LEU A 349 -0.32 3.07 -1.21
N ALA A 350 0.31 3.50 -2.31
CA ALA A 350 1.74 3.30 -2.50
C ALA A 350 2.56 4.05 -1.44
N LEU A 351 2.26 5.33 -1.16
CA LEU A 351 2.90 6.09 -0.08
C LEU A 351 2.69 5.45 1.31
N TYR A 352 1.49 4.93 1.57
CA TYR A 352 1.21 4.17 2.78
C TYR A 352 2.06 2.89 2.88
N GLN A 353 2.17 2.12 1.79
CA GLN A 353 3.02 0.94 1.75
C GLN A 353 4.49 1.31 1.94
N THR A 354 4.99 2.37 1.32
CA THR A 354 6.33 2.89 1.54
C THR A 354 6.55 3.19 3.03
N GLY A 355 5.59 3.84 3.70
CA GLY A 355 5.65 4.09 5.14
C GLY A 355 5.71 2.80 5.97
N VAL A 356 4.78 1.87 5.78
CA VAL A 356 4.73 0.62 6.56
C VAL A 356 5.97 -0.24 6.34
N PHE A 357 6.32 -0.52 5.08
CA PHE A 357 7.48 -1.36 4.75
C PHE A 357 8.81 -0.65 5.06
N GLY A 358 8.85 0.69 5.01
CA GLY A 358 10.00 1.46 5.48
C GLY A 358 10.18 1.38 6.99
N GLY A 359 9.07 1.40 7.75
CA GLY A 359 9.08 1.07 9.17
C GLY A 359 9.66 -0.34 9.38
N MET A 360 9.16 -1.34 8.67
CA MET A 360 9.66 -2.73 8.81
C MET A 360 11.15 -2.88 8.45
N ALA A 361 11.62 -2.25 7.37
CA ALA A 361 13.03 -2.32 6.98
C ALA A 361 13.93 -1.61 8.00
N GLY A 362 13.55 -0.39 8.42
CA GLY A 362 14.27 0.37 9.45
C GLY A 362 14.25 -0.33 10.80
N GLY A 363 13.14 -0.97 11.17
CA GLY A 363 12.99 -1.72 12.41
C GLY A 363 13.83 -2.98 12.45
N SER A 364 13.87 -3.72 11.34
CA SER A 364 14.72 -4.90 11.22
C SER A 364 16.20 -4.55 11.48
N TRP A 365 16.68 -3.45 10.91
CA TRP A 365 18.03 -2.95 11.19
C TRP A 365 18.20 -2.45 12.62
N LEU A 366 17.26 -1.65 13.12
CA LEU A 366 17.30 -1.06 14.47
C LEU A 366 17.34 -2.14 15.56
N TRP A 367 16.38 -3.07 15.53
CA TRP A 367 16.28 -4.12 16.54
C TRP A 367 17.39 -5.15 16.42
N GLY A 368 17.85 -5.46 15.21
CA GLY A 368 19.04 -6.29 15.01
C GLY A 368 20.29 -5.68 15.62
N THR A 369 20.51 -4.38 15.42
CA THR A 369 21.64 -3.65 16.00
C THR A 369 21.54 -3.58 17.52
N LEU A 370 20.33 -3.34 18.04
CA LEU A 370 20.10 -3.27 19.49
C LEU A 370 20.33 -4.63 20.16
N ALA A 371 19.92 -5.72 19.50
CA ALA A 371 20.14 -7.07 19.97
C ALA A 371 21.63 -7.45 19.95
N GLU A 372 22.38 -7.04 18.92
CA GLU A 372 23.83 -7.26 18.81
C GLU A 372 24.66 -6.46 19.82
N THR A 373 24.25 -5.22 20.11
CA THR A 373 25.02 -4.30 20.99
C THR A 373 24.72 -4.48 22.48
N PHE A 374 23.49 -4.85 22.81
CA PHE A 374 23.07 -5.06 24.20
C PHE A 374 22.70 -6.52 24.43
N ASP A 375 21.45 -6.87 24.13
CA ASP A 375 20.93 -8.22 24.31
C ASP A 375 19.61 -8.41 23.54
N LEU A 376 19.33 -9.66 23.16
CA LEU A 376 18.14 -10.06 22.42
C LEU A 376 16.85 -9.80 23.22
N GLN A 377 16.86 -10.09 24.53
CA GLN A 377 15.73 -9.87 25.41
C GLN A 377 15.40 -8.38 25.51
N LEU A 378 16.42 -7.55 25.71
CA LEU A 378 16.25 -6.10 25.80
C LEU A 378 15.67 -5.54 24.50
N ALA A 379 16.15 -6.00 23.34
CA ALA A 379 15.64 -5.55 22.05
C ALA A 379 14.13 -5.83 21.86
N LEU A 380 13.67 -7.02 22.23
CA LEU A 380 12.25 -7.38 22.17
C LEU A 380 11.39 -6.63 23.18
N LEU A 381 11.90 -6.35 24.38
CA LEU A 381 11.21 -5.54 25.39
C LEU A 381 11.14 -4.06 24.98
N CYS A 382 12.19 -3.51 24.38
CA CYS A 382 12.18 -2.16 23.81
C CYS A 382 11.18 -2.06 22.64
N ALA A 383 11.10 -3.07 21.77
CA ALA A 383 10.10 -3.13 20.73
C ALA A 383 8.67 -3.22 21.31
N ALA A 384 8.46 -4.00 22.37
CA ALA A 384 7.20 -4.06 23.10
C ALA A 384 6.82 -2.70 23.71
N ALA A 385 7.76 -2.01 24.36
CA ALA A 385 7.56 -0.67 24.90
C ALA A 385 7.19 0.34 23.80
N MET A 386 7.84 0.24 22.63
CA MET A 386 7.53 1.09 21.48
C MET A 386 6.12 0.82 20.93
N LEU A 387 5.64 -0.43 20.96
CA LEU A 387 4.25 -0.75 20.64
C LEU A 387 3.27 -0.18 21.67
N VAL A 388 3.60 -0.18 22.97
CA VAL A 388 2.77 0.45 24.00
C VAL A 388 2.71 1.97 23.80
N ILE A 389 3.84 2.62 23.52
CA ILE A 389 3.89 4.05 23.16
C ILE A 389 3.07 4.29 21.89
N GLY A 390 3.21 3.41 20.89
CA GLY A 390 2.40 3.40 19.69
C GLY A 390 0.92 3.37 20.02
N ALA A 391 0.44 2.50 20.91
CA ALA A 391 -0.95 2.52 21.38
C ALA A 391 -1.33 3.88 22.01
N GLY A 392 -0.46 4.43 22.86
CA GLY A 392 -0.65 5.73 23.52
C GLY A 392 -0.75 6.93 22.58
N VAL A 393 -0.01 6.94 21.46
CA VAL A 393 -0.13 7.98 20.41
C VAL A 393 -1.57 8.09 19.90
N GLY A 394 -2.34 7.02 19.98
CA GLY A 394 -3.73 6.96 19.52
C GLY A 394 -4.68 7.72 20.43
N LEU A 395 -4.27 8.05 21.66
CA LEU A 395 -5.00 8.94 22.57
C LEU A 395 -4.87 10.41 22.12
N LEU A 396 -3.71 10.80 21.61
CA LEU A 396 -3.43 12.17 21.15
C LEU A 396 -3.86 12.39 19.70
N ALA A 397 -3.74 11.35 18.88
CA ALA A 397 -4.03 11.38 17.45
C ALA A 397 -4.86 10.15 17.05
N PRO A 398 -6.16 10.10 17.43
CA PRO A 398 -7.01 8.96 17.12
C PRO A 398 -7.15 8.80 15.61
N LEU A 399 -7.26 7.54 15.17
CA LEU A 399 -7.61 7.23 13.79
C LEU A 399 -8.97 7.85 13.45
N PRO A 400 -9.13 8.40 12.23
CA PRO A 400 -10.43 8.86 11.78
C PRO A 400 -11.40 7.67 11.79
N ASP A 401 -12.51 7.80 12.52
CA ASP A 401 -13.62 6.88 12.35
C ASP A 401 -14.18 7.06 10.94
N SER A 402 -14.61 5.96 10.34
CA SER A 402 -15.20 5.93 9.00
C SER A 402 -16.61 6.53 8.98
N GLU A 403 -16.83 7.66 9.65
CA GLU A 403 -18.01 8.49 9.43
C GLU A 403 -17.87 9.12 8.04
N TYR A 404 -18.61 8.49 7.11
CA TYR A 404 -19.03 8.89 5.76
C TYR A 404 -18.70 10.32 5.30
N LEU A 405 -17.43 10.65 5.07
CA LEU A 405 -17.10 11.63 4.04
C LEU A 405 -17.33 10.92 2.70
N ASP A 406 -18.41 11.27 2.01
CA ASP A 406 -18.69 10.73 0.69
C ASP A 406 -17.66 11.28 -0.31
N LEU A 407 -16.59 10.52 -0.52
CA LEU A 407 -15.53 10.86 -1.47
C LEU A 407 -15.88 10.43 -2.91
N ALA A 408 -17.14 10.04 -3.17
CA ALA A 408 -17.58 9.75 -4.53
C ALA A 408 -17.48 11.00 -5.42
N PRO A 409 -17.21 10.83 -6.72
CA PRO A 409 -17.16 11.94 -7.67
C PRO A 409 -18.50 12.68 -7.69
N LEU A 410 -18.46 14.01 -7.60
CA LEU A 410 -19.65 14.86 -7.63
C LEU A 410 -20.33 14.82 -9.01
N ASN A 411 -19.57 14.57 -10.10
CA ASN A 411 -20.06 14.40 -11.48
C ASN A 411 -21.03 15.49 -11.98
N ARG A 412 -20.96 16.71 -11.43
CA ARG A 412 -21.75 17.87 -11.90
C ARG A 412 -21.05 18.67 -13.00
N PHE A 413 -19.75 18.47 -13.19
CA PHE A 413 -18.99 19.22 -14.19
C PHE A 413 -19.34 18.74 -15.60
N LYS A 414 -19.80 19.67 -16.43
CA LYS A 414 -19.88 19.50 -17.89
C LYS A 414 -18.80 20.37 -18.50
N GLU A 415 -17.96 19.78 -19.34
CA GLU A 415 -16.94 20.53 -20.05
C GLU A 415 -17.63 21.62 -20.90
N PRO A 416 -17.26 22.91 -20.73
CA PRO A 416 -17.89 23.98 -21.48
C PRO A 416 -17.51 23.88 -22.95
N TYR A 417 -18.44 24.22 -23.84
CA TYR A 417 -18.13 24.35 -25.25
C TYR A 417 -17.20 25.55 -25.46
N LEU A 418 -15.96 25.29 -25.84
CA LEU A 418 -14.99 26.32 -26.17
C LEU A 418 -15.00 26.61 -27.67
N ARG A 419 -14.92 27.90 -28.00
CA ARG A 419 -14.73 28.36 -29.39
C ARG A 419 -13.28 28.25 -29.87
N LEU A 420 -12.33 28.03 -28.95
CA LEU A 420 -10.91 27.83 -29.27
C LEU A 420 -10.60 26.35 -29.43
N ASP A 421 -9.74 26.00 -30.39
CA ASP A 421 -9.29 24.63 -30.58
C ASP A 421 -8.15 24.29 -29.61
N LEU A 422 -8.52 24.02 -28.36
CA LEU A 422 -7.56 23.59 -27.35
C LEU A 422 -7.18 22.13 -27.53
N ARG A 423 -5.87 21.89 -27.66
CA ARG A 423 -5.28 20.56 -27.46
C ARG A 423 -5.28 20.27 -25.95
N GLN A 424 -5.30 18.99 -25.57
CA GLN A 424 -5.26 18.58 -24.15
C GLN A 424 -4.07 19.17 -23.36
N ARG A 425 -2.93 19.36 -24.03
CA ARG A 425 -1.70 19.93 -23.47
C ARG A 425 -1.64 21.46 -23.47
N SER A 426 -2.66 22.15 -24.00
CA SER A 426 -2.68 23.61 -24.04
C SER A 426 -2.79 24.20 -22.64
N GLY A 427 -1.96 25.18 -22.31
CA GLY A 427 -1.94 25.89 -21.03
C GLY A 427 -0.75 26.87 -20.98
N PRO A 428 -0.48 27.50 -19.83
CA PRO A 428 -1.23 27.42 -18.57
C PRO A 428 -2.66 27.96 -18.68
N ILE A 429 -3.58 27.46 -17.85
CA ILE A 429 -4.96 27.93 -17.80
C ILE A 429 -5.17 28.66 -16.47
N MET A 430 -5.59 29.93 -16.55
CA MET A 430 -5.99 30.75 -15.41
C MET A 430 -7.51 30.75 -15.30
N ILE A 431 -8.01 30.53 -14.09
CA ILE A 431 -9.44 30.54 -13.79
C ILE A 431 -9.72 31.68 -12.82
N LEU A 432 -10.77 32.44 -13.11
CA LEU A 432 -11.30 33.47 -12.22
C LEU A 432 -12.76 33.14 -11.92
N VAL A 433 -13.15 33.25 -10.66
CA VAL A 433 -14.52 33.02 -10.20
C VAL A 433 -14.97 34.22 -9.39
N ASP A 434 -15.98 34.93 -9.89
CA ASP A 434 -16.47 36.16 -9.27
C ASP A 434 -17.65 35.86 -8.36
N TYR A 435 -17.58 36.37 -7.13
CA TYR A 435 -18.62 36.30 -6.11
C TYR A 435 -19.02 37.72 -5.70
N ASP A 436 -20.30 38.04 -5.84
CA ASP A 436 -20.95 39.19 -5.21
C ASP A 436 -21.44 38.78 -3.81
N ILE A 437 -20.87 39.38 -2.76
CA ILE A 437 -21.08 39.01 -1.35
C ILE A 437 -21.48 40.25 -0.55
N ALA A 438 -22.63 40.18 0.12
CA ALA A 438 -23.08 41.24 1.03
C ALA A 438 -22.11 41.43 2.21
N GLN A 439 -21.89 42.68 2.64
CA GLN A 439 -20.92 43.02 3.70
C GLN A 439 -21.14 42.26 5.02
N GLU A 440 -22.40 41.96 5.37
CA GLU A 440 -22.75 41.18 6.56
C GLU A 440 -22.26 39.72 6.53
N ASN A 441 -22.12 39.14 5.33
CA ASN A 441 -21.73 37.74 5.12
C ASN A 441 -20.23 37.58 4.86
N VAL A 442 -19.45 38.67 4.82
CA VAL A 442 -18.01 38.65 4.53
C VAL A 442 -17.22 37.75 5.51
N PRO A 443 -17.46 37.77 6.84
CA PRO A 443 -16.73 36.88 7.76
C PRO A 443 -16.93 35.40 7.44
N ASP A 444 -18.17 34.99 7.17
CA ASP A 444 -18.53 33.61 6.82
C ASP A 444 -17.97 33.22 5.45
N PHE A 445 -18.02 34.14 4.48
CA PHE A 445 -17.42 33.96 3.16
C PHE A 445 -15.91 33.74 3.26
N LEU A 446 -15.18 34.56 4.04
CA LEU A 446 -13.74 34.42 4.20
C LEU A 446 -13.36 33.10 4.89
N ALA A 447 -14.15 32.65 5.88
CA ALA A 447 -13.97 31.34 6.50
C ALA A 447 -14.13 30.20 5.48
N LEU A 448 -15.19 30.24 4.67
CA LEU A 448 -15.43 29.27 3.59
C LEU A 448 -14.34 29.34 2.52
N MET A 449 -13.83 30.53 2.18
CA MET A 449 -12.76 30.69 1.19
C MET A 449 -11.42 30.13 1.69
N SER A 450 -11.17 30.15 3.00
CA SER A 450 -10.01 29.47 3.60
C SER A 450 -10.10 27.95 3.45
N GLU A 451 -11.30 27.38 3.62
CA GLU A 451 -11.56 25.96 3.31
C GLU A 451 -11.44 25.66 1.82
N ARG A 452 -12.05 26.51 0.98
CA ARG A 452 -12.00 26.41 -0.49
C ARG A 452 -10.57 26.39 -1.00
N ARG A 453 -9.72 27.30 -0.51
CA ARG A 453 -8.28 27.35 -0.84
C ARG A 453 -7.61 26.00 -0.61
N ARG A 454 -7.84 25.38 0.55
CA ARG A 454 -7.25 24.07 0.89
C ARG A 454 -7.71 22.99 -0.10
N ILE A 455 -9.00 22.93 -0.42
CA ILE A 455 -9.58 21.99 -1.40
C ILE A 455 -8.95 22.20 -2.79
N ARG A 456 -8.87 23.46 -3.25
CA ARG A 456 -8.29 23.80 -4.56
C ARG A 456 -6.85 23.32 -4.70
N ILE A 457 -6.02 23.67 -3.73
CA ILE A 457 -4.59 23.35 -3.76
C ILE A 457 -4.39 21.84 -3.63
N ARG A 458 -5.17 21.14 -2.80
CA ARG A 458 -5.16 19.67 -2.68
C ARG A 458 -5.38 18.98 -4.04
N ASP A 459 -6.34 19.47 -4.82
CA ASP A 459 -6.81 18.79 -6.04
C ASP A 459 -6.08 19.17 -7.34
N GLY A 460 -5.21 20.17 -7.34
CA GLY A 460 -4.56 20.58 -8.59
C GLY A 460 -4.04 22.00 -8.61
N ALA A 461 -4.77 22.92 -8.01
CA ALA A 461 -4.59 24.34 -8.25
C ALA A 461 -3.24 24.86 -7.74
N GLN A 462 -2.66 25.77 -8.52
CA GLN A 462 -1.45 26.51 -8.22
C GLN A 462 -1.77 28.00 -8.16
N GLN A 463 -0.92 28.79 -7.48
CA GLN A 463 -1.04 30.25 -7.41
C GLN A 463 -2.46 30.74 -7.06
N TRP A 464 -3.08 30.11 -6.06
CA TRP A 464 -4.41 30.53 -5.61
C TRP A 464 -4.32 31.89 -4.92
N SER A 465 -5.23 32.80 -5.28
CA SER A 465 -5.42 34.07 -4.59
C SER A 465 -6.90 34.42 -4.50
N LEU A 466 -7.23 35.27 -3.53
CA LEU A 466 -8.54 35.89 -3.40
C LEU A 466 -8.35 37.40 -3.50
N LEU A 467 -9.00 38.00 -4.49
CA LEU A 467 -8.93 39.41 -4.79
C LEU A 467 -10.24 40.07 -4.34
N ARG A 468 -10.16 41.32 -3.90
CA ARG A 468 -11.31 42.19 -3.66
C ARG A 468 -11.25 43.34 -4.65
N ASP A 469 -12.35 43.58 -5.36
CA ASP A 469 -12.43 44.72 -6.25
C ASP A 469 -12.42 46.03 -5.42
N LEU A 470 -11.56 46.97 -5.81
CA LEU A 470 -11.41 48.27 -5.15
C LEU A 470 -12.48 49.26 -5.59
N GLU A 471 -13.00 49.11 -6.80
CA GLU A 471 -14.07 49.95 -7.34
C GLU A 471 -15.44 49.43 -6.88
N ASN A 472 -15.60 48.11 -6.77
CA ASN A 472 -16.82 47.45 -6.29
C ASN A 472 -16.53 46.53 -5.09
N PRO A 473 -16.47 47.04 -3.85
CA PRO A 473 -16.02 46.27 -2.68
C PRO A 473 -16.86 45.05 -2.29
N ASP A 474 -18.04 44.85 -2.89
CA ASP A 474 -18.90 43.68 -2.72
C ASP A 474 -18.45 42.51 -3.63
N ILE A 475 -17.65 42.78 -4.66
CA ILE A 475 -17.14 41.79 -5.62
C ILE A 475 -15.80 41.23 -5.13
N TRP A 476 -15.77 39.91 -5.01
CA TRP A 476 -14.59 39.13 -4.67
C TRP A 476 -14.28 38.12 -5.78
N THR A 477 -13.03 38.05 -6.20
CA THR A 477 -12.60 37.14 -7.27
C THR A 477 -11.61 36.10 -6.74
N GLU A 478 -12.00 34.83 -6.80
CA GLU A 478 -11.08 33.69 -6.62
C GLU A 478 -10.27 33.51 -7.91
N THR A 479 -8.94 33.50 -7.83
CA THR A 479 -8.08 33.15 -8.98
C THR A 479 -7.22 31.93 -8.68
N TYR A 480 -6.99 31.09 -9.69
CA TYR A 480 -6.03 30.00 -9.60
C TYR A 480 -5.56 29.51 -10.98
N HIS A 481 -4.40 28.86 -10.99
CA HIS A 481 -3.77 28.33 -12.20
C HIS A 481 -3.81 26.80 -12.22
N VAL A 482 -3.92 26.25 -13.42
CA VAL A 482 -3.68 24.83 -13.70
C VAL A 482 -2.78 24.68 -14.93
N PRO A 483 -1.89 23.67 -14.98
CA PRO A 483 -0.84 23.61 -16.00
C PRO A 483 -1.37 23.47 -17.44
N THR A 484 -2.48 22.76 -17.62
CA THR A 484 -3.04 22.42 -18.93
C THR A 484 -4.56 22.33 -18.88
N TRP A 485 -5.21 22.37 -20.05
CA TRP A 485 -6.64 22.16 -20.20
C TRP A 485 -7.09 20.80 -19.66
N VAL A 486 -6.33 19.73 -19.93
CA VAL A 486 -6.66 18.41 -19.37
C VAL A 486 -6.57 18.39 -17.84
N GLU A 487 -5.63 19.11 -17.24
CA GLU A 487 -5.57 19.27 -15.78
C GLU A 487 -6.72 20.13 -15.25
N TYR A 488 -7.21 21.12 -15.99
CA TYR A 488 -8.43 21.84 -15.64
C TYR A 488 -9.66 20.92 -15.60
N VAL A 489 -9.85 20.11 -16.64
CA VAL A 489 -10.96 19.15 -16.71
C VAL A 489 -10.85 18.15 -15.55
N ARG A 490 -9.68 17.53 -15.37
CA ARG A 490 -9.41 16.63 -14.25
C ARG A 490 -9.66 17.29 -12.90
N HIS A 491 -9.20 18.52 -12.69
CA HIS A 491 -9.41 19.24 -11.44
C HIS A 491 -10.90 19.38 -11.08
N ASN A 492 -11.77 19.57 -12.08
CA ASN A 492 -13.21 19.66 -11.84
C ASN A 492 -13.88 18.28 -11.69
N GLU A 493 -13.40 17.25 -12.38
CA GLU A 493 -13.85 15.86 -12.21
C GLU A 493 -13.43 15.26 -10.85
N ARG A 494 -12.30 15.73 -10.28
CA ARG A 494 -11.76 15.28 -8.99
C ARG A 494 -12.60 15.73 -7.78
N ARG A 495 -13.57 16.65 -7.96
CA ARG A 495 -14.41 17.17 -6.87
C ARG A 495 -15.26 16.06 -6.26
N THR A 496 -15.29 15.99 -4.94
CA THR A 496 -16.03 14.98 -4.20
C THR A 496 -17.35 15.50 -3.64
N GLN A 497 -18.26 14.59 -3.25
CA GLN A 497 -19.49 14.96 -2.53
C GLN A 497 -19.19 15.60 -1.17
N ALA A 498 -18.13 15.17 -0.49
CA ALA A 498 -17.66 15.79 0.75
C ALA A 498 -17.27 17.28 0.60
N ASP A 499 -16.76 17.68 -0.57
CA ASP A 499 -16.42 19.07 -0.85
C ASP A 499 -17.62 19.91 -1.35
N ARG A 500 -18.80 19.27 -1.50
CA ARG A 500 -20.01 19.90 -2.02
C ARG A 500 -20.52 20.99 -1.09
N ASP A 501 -20.56 20.73 0.21
CA ASP A 501 -21.16 21.64 1.19
C ASP A 501 -20.48 23.01 1.19
N VAL A 502 -19.15 23.05 1.06
CA VAL A 502 -18.40 24.30 0.92
C VAL A 502 -18.81 25.05 -0.36
N THR A 503 -18.98 24.32 -1.46
CA THR A 503 -19.39 24.92 -2.75
C THR A 503 -20.82 25.43 -2.70
N ASP A 504 -21.76 24.64 -2.20
CA ASP A 504 -23.19 24.99 -2.13
C ASP A 504 -23.40 26.16 -1.15
N ARG A 505 -22.67 26.21 -0.01
CA ARG A 505 -22.71 27.36 0.91
C ARG A 505 -22.11 28.63 0.30
N LEU A 506 -21.00 28.53 -0.45
CA LEU A 506 -20.44 29.69 -1.15
C LEU A 506 -21.41 30.24 -2.20
N ILE A 507 -22.12 29.37 -2.92
CA ILE A 507 -23.17 29.78 -3.87
C ILE A 507 -24.35 30.42 -3.13
N ALA A 508 -24.74 29.91 -1.96
CA ALA A 508 -25.83 30.49 -1.18
C ALA A 508 -25.51 31.89 -0.62
N LEU A 509 -24.24 32.21 -0.39
CA LEU A 509 -23.80 33.56 0.02
C LEU A 509 -23.73 34.55 -1.16
N HIS A 510 -23.80 34.07 -2.40
CA HIS A 510 -23.79 34.92 -3.57
C HIS A 510 -25.12 35.64 -3.74
N LYS A 511 -25.08 36.98 -3.81
CA LYS A 511 -26.28 37.82 -3.94
C LYS A 511 -26.76 37.98 -5.39
N GLY A 512 -25.86 37.82 -6.37
CA GLY A 512 -26.16 38.07 -7.78
C GLY A 512 -27.32 37.20 -8.30
N GLU A 513 -28.19 37.78 -9.14
CA GLU A 513 -29.30 37.05 -9.79
C GLU A 513 -28.78 36.04 -10.83
N GLU A 514 -27.59 36.29 -11.38
CA GLU A 514 -26.90 35.40 -12.30
C GLU A 514 -26.08 34.34 -11.54
N PRO A 515 -25.93 33.12 -12.09
CA PRO A 515 -25.05 32.13 -11.49
C PRO A 515 -23.59 32.60 -11.48
N VAL A 516 -22.87 32.24 -10.41
CA VAL A 516 -21.45 32.55 -10.20
C VAL A 516 -20.64 32.46 -11.50
N ARG A 517 -20.07 33.59 -11.92
CA ARG A 517 -19.41 33.71 -13.21
C ARG A 517 -18.02 33.11 -13.15
N VAL A 518 -17.73 32.19 -14.08
CA VAL A 518 -16.43 31.51 -14.18
C VAL A 518 -15.74 31.89 -15.49
N HIS A 519 -14.66 32.65 -15.39
CA HIS A 519 -13.80 33.00 -16.51
C HIS A 519 -12.68 31.97 -16.68
N ARG A 520 -12.42 31.58 -17.93
CA ARG A 520 -11.41 30.58 -18.29
C ARG A 520 -10.48 31.21 -19.30
N MET A 521 -9.25 31.49 -18.90
CA MET A 521 -8.26 32.20 -19.70
C MET A 521 -7.06 31.30 -19.96
N ILE A 522 -6.49 31.36 -21.17
CA ILE A 522 -5.20 30.74 -21.47
C ILE A 522 -4.11 31.80 -21.31
N GLU A 523 -3.12 31.52 -20.48
CA GLU A 523 -2.03 32.45 -20.20
C GLU A 523 -1.02 32.41 -21.36
N ARG A 524 -0.57 33.60 -21.78
CA ARG A 524 0.49 33.81 -22.78
C ARG A 524 1.45 34.86 -22.24
N GLN A 525 2.65 34.42 -21.87
CA GLN A 525 3.69 35.33 -21.34
C GLN A 525 4.42 36.08 -22.44
N THR A 526 4.46 35.54 -23.65
CA THR A 526 5.00 36.18 -24.85
C THR A 526 3.99 36.09 -25.99
N VAL A 527 3.74 37.22 -26.65
CA VAL A 527 2.85 37.31 -27.81
C VAL A 527 3.68 37.11 -29.07
N SER A 528 4.00 35.86 -29.41
CA SER A 528 4.60 35.54 -30.71
C SER A 528 3.53 35.66 -31.80
N LYS A 529 3.88 36.20 -32.98
CA LYS A 529 2.95 36.33 -34.12
C LYS A 529 2.42 34.99 -34.65
N HIS A 530 2.95 33.86 -34.17
CA HIS A 530 2.62 32.52 -34.65
C HIS A 530 2.10 31.56 -33.57
N ASP A 531 1.97 32.00 -32.31
CA ASP A 531 1.48 31.17 -31.18
C ASP A 531 -0.02 31.37 -30.87
N ASP A 532 -0.79 31.89 -31.83
CA ASP A 532 -2.23 32.05 -31.66
C ASP A 532 -2.95 30.69 -31.70
N THR A 533 -3.97 30.54 -30.87
CA THR A 533 -4.75 29.31 -30.79
C THR A 533 -5.97 29.47 -31.71
N PRO A 534 -6.10 28.67 -32.78
CA PRO A 534 -7.14 28.89 -33.77
C PRO A 534 -8.54 28.67 -33.18
N LEU A 535 -9.54 29.34 -33.78
CA LEU A 535 -10.95 29.08 -33.50
C LEU A 535 -11.37 27.72 -34.06
N ARG A 536 -12.35 27.08 -33.41
CA ARG A 536 -12.98 25.83 -33.83
C ARG A 536 -14.01 26.03 -34.92
#